data_AF-A0A3L7N5Y6-F1
#
_entry.id   AF-A0A3L7N5Y6-F1
#
_cell.length_a   1.000
_cell.length_b   1.000
_cell.length_c   1.000
_cell.angle_alpha   90.00
_cell.angle_beta   90.00
_cell.angle_gamma   90.00
#
_symmetry.space_group_name_H-M   'P 1'
#
loop_
_entity.id
_entity.type
_entity.pdbx_description
1 polymer ?
#
loop_
_entity_poly.entity_id
_entity_poly.type
_entity_poly.pdbx_seq_one_letter_code
_entity_poly.pdbx_strand_id
1 'polypeptide(L)'
;NIQSTIVTAAPMLGILGTVSGIIRSFELLGGKDTLSDPRLVSAGIAEALVATASGLVVALISLFPYMYFRSHSDKAIGVMEGLVASAKLGVERHGGDPDSSLRTASVRLQEENQYQESKS
;
A
#
# COMPACT_ATOMS: atom_id res chain seq x y z
N ASN A 1 -4.74 -4.67 8.62
CA ASN A 1 -4.86 -3.37 7.91
C ASN A 1 -6.32 -2.93 7.80
N ILE A 2 -6.96 -2.57 8.92
CA ILE A 2 -8.40 -2.30 8.94
C ILE A 2 -8.79 -1.05 8.12
N GLN A 3 -7.91 -0.05 8.05
CA GLN A 3 -8.11 1.16 7.26
C GLN A 3 -8.06 0.90 5.75
N SER A 4 -7.12 0.07 5.29
CA SER A 4 -7.09 -0.34 3.86
C SER A 4 -8.35 -1.11 3.48
N THR A 5 -8.89 -1.94 4.37
CA THR A 5 -10.15 -2.64 4.12
C THR A 5 -11.31 -1.66 3.97
N ILE A 6 -11.40 -0.63 4.81
CA ILE A 6 -12.47 0.39 4.74
C ILE A 6 -12.38 1.21 3.45
N VAL A 7 -11.18 1.67 3.07
CA VAL A 7 -10.95 2.45 1.85
C VAL A 7 -11.30 1.65 0.60
N THR A 8 -10.99 0.35 0.57
CA THR A 8 -11.30 -0.52 -0.57
C THR A 8 -12.76 -0.99 -0.59
N ALA A 9 -13.40 -1.17 0.57
CA ALA A 9 -14.78 -1.63 0.67
C ALA A 9 -15.82 -0.52 0.44
N ALA A 10 -15.50 0.74 0.76
CA ALA A 10 -16.44 1.87 0.62
C ALA A 10 -16.95 2.09 -0.83
N PRO A 11 -16.11 2.03 -1.88
CA PRO A 11 -16.59 2.09 -3.27
C PRO A 11 -17.51 0.92 -3.65
N MET A 12 -17.22 -0.29 -3.16
CA MET A 12 -18.04 -1.48 -3.43
C MET A 12 -19.43 -1.36 -2.80
N LEU A 13 -19.53 -0.76 -1.60
CA LEU A 13 -20.81 -0.44 -0.96
C LEU A 13 -21.61 0.60 -1.75
N GLY A 14 -20.95 1.60 -2.33
CA GLY A 14 -21.59 2.60 -3.20
C GLY A 14 -22.23 1.95 -4.44
N ILE A 15 -21.50 1.04 -5.10
CA ILE A 15 -22.02 0.28 -6.25
C ILE A 15 -23.18 -0.65 -5.84
N LEU A 16 -23.13 -1.27 -4.66
CA LEU A 16 -24.24 -2.09 -4.16
C LEU A 16 -25.51 -1.24 -3.98
N GLY A 17 -25.37 0.00 -3.47
CA GLY A 17 -26.47 0.95 -3.34
C GLY A 17 -27.10 1.33 -4.69
N THR A 18 -26.30 1.48 -5.75
CA THR A 18 -26.85 1.78 -7.09
C THR A 18 -27.67 0.63 -7.64
N VAL A 19 -27.18 -0.60 -7.49
CA VAL A 19 -27.88 -1.81 -7.92
C VAL A 19 -29.20 -1.96 -7.17
N SER A 20 -29.21 -1.73 -5.85
CA SER A 20 -30.44 -1.79 -5.05
C SER A 20 -31.47 -0.72 -5.47
N GLY A 21 -31.05 0.53 -5.71
CA GLY A 21 -31.94 1.60 -6.18
C GLY A 21 -32.52 1.34 -7.58
N ILE A 22 -31.72 0.79 -8.49
CA ILE A 22 -32.18 0.38 -9.82
C ILE A 22 -33.18 -0.78 -9.72
N ILE A 23 -32.91 -1.81 -8.88
CA ILE A 23 -33.85 -2.92 -8.66
C ILE A 23 -35.20 -2.41 -8.16
N ARG A 24 -35.20 -1.49 -7.18
CA ARG A 24 -36.42 -0.87 -6.66
C ARG A 24 -37.18 -0.06 -7.73
N SER A 25 -36.44 0.63 -8.60
CA SER A 25 -37.03 1.33 -9.75
C SER A 25 -37.75 0.37 -10.71
N PHE A 26 -37.18 -0.81 -10.94
CA PHE A 26 -37.77 -1.85 -11.78
C PHE A 26 -38.97 -2.55 -11.11
N GLU A 27 -38.95 -2.75 -9.79
CA GLU A 27 -40.11 -3.25 -9.03
C GLU A 27 -41.31 -2.30 -9.13
N LEU A 28 -41.07 -0.99 -9.02
CA LEU A 28 -42.10 0.03 -9.19
C LEU A 28 -42.68 0.06 -10.62
N LEU A 29 -41.91 -0.42 -11.61
CA LEU A 29 -42.38 -0.61 -12.98
C LEU A 29 -43.15 -1.91 -13.21
N GLY A 30 -42.82 -2.97 -12.46
CA GLY A 30 -43.47 -4.28 -12.56
C GLY A 30 -44.78 -4.40 -11.75
N GLY A 31 -45.01 -3.49 -10.81
CA GLY A 31 -46.22 -3.45 -9.98
C GLY A 31 -47.44 -2.89 -10.72
N LYS A 32 -48.21 -3.79 -11.34
CA LYS A 32 -49.64 -3.78 -11.74
C LYS A 32 -50.49 -2.50 -12.00
N ASP A 33 -50.01 -1.27 -11.90
CA ASP A 33 -50.82 -0.06 -12.15
C ASP A 33 -50.39 0.73 -13.39
N THR A 34 -51.05 0.32 -14.49
CA THR A 34 -51.61 1.08 -15.63
C THR A 34 -50.89 2.22 -16.34
N LEU A 35 -49.97 3.01 -15.78
CA LEU A 35 -49.28 4.07 -16.54
C LEU A 35 -47.91 4.34 -15.91
N SER A 36 -46.86 3.80 -16.51
CA SER A 36 -45.46 3.99 -16.12
C SER A 36 -45.02 5.46 -16.30
N ASP A 37 -45.29 6.29 -15.31
CA ASP A 37 -44.88 7.70 -15.28
C ASP A 37 -43.34 7.77 -15.27
N PRO A 38 -42.67 8.35 -16.30
CA PRO A 38 -41.22 8.40 -16.40
C PRO A 38 -40.56 9.06 -15.18
N ARG A 39 -41.32 9.88 -14.44
CA ARG A 39 -40.90 10.50 -13.19
C ARG A 39 -40.49 9.48 -12.12
N LEU A 40 -41.21 8.37 -11.98
CA LEU A 40 -40.92 7.34 -10.97
C LEU A 40 -39.59 6.63 -11.25
N VAL A 41 -39.31 6.33 -12.54
CA VAL A 41 -38.01 5.78 -12.97
C VAL A 41 -36.89 6.76 -12.68
N SER A 42 -37.08 8.03 -13.05
CA SER A 42 -36.06 9.07 -12.82
C SER A 42 -35.74 9.25 -11.34
N ALA A 43 -36.74 9.09 -10.46
CA ALA A 43 -36.56 9.21 -9.02
C ALA A 43 -35.70 8.08 -8.45
N GLY A 44 -35.89 6.83 -8.88
CA GLY A 44 -35.08 5.72 -8.39
C GLY A 44 -33.65 5.70 -8.96
N ILE A 45 -33.43 6.25 -10.17
CA ILE A 45 -32.07 6.54 -10.67
C ILE A 45 -31.40 7.64 -9.84
N ALA A 46 -32.14 8.69 -9.46
CA ALA A 46 -31.62 9.74 -8.59
C ALA A 46 -31.22 9.20 -7.20
N GLU A 47 -32.02 8.30 -6.62
CA GLU A 47 -31.72 7.64 -5.35
C GLU A 47 -30.41 6.81 -5.45
N ALA A 48 -30.22 6.08 -6.56
CA ALA A 48 -28.99 5.35 -6.84
C ALA A 48 -27.75 6.28 -6.95
N LEU A 49 -27.88 7.44 -7.59
CA LEU A 49 -26.79 8.41 -7.69
C LEU A 49 -26.42 9.02 -6.33
N VAL A 50 -27.40 9.30 -5.47
CA VAL A 50 -27.16 9.81 -4.11
C VAL A 50 -26.43 8.77 -3.25
N ALA A 51 -26.80 7.49 -3.36
CA ALA A 51 -26.11 6.40 -2.68
C ALA A 51 -24.64 6.23 -3.15
N THR A 52 -24.35 6.52 -4.43
CA THR A 52 -22.98 6.51 -4.95
C THR A 52 -22.17 7.66 -4.37
N ALA A 53 -22.74 8.87 -4.39
CA ALA A 53 -22.09 10.06 -3.89
C ALA A 53 -21.77 9.93 -2.39
N SER A 54 -22.69 9.38 -1.59
CA SER A 54 -22.46 9.16 -0.16
C SER A 54 -21.35 8.15 0.11
N GLY A 55 -21.29 7.03 -0.64
CA GLY A 55 -20.20 6.05 -0.54
C GLY A 55 -18.83 6.65 -0.88
N LEU A 56 -18.77 7.51 -1.90
CA LEU A 56 -17.57 8.24 -2.30
C LEU A 56 -17.12 9.27 -1.25
N VAL A 57 -18.07 9.99 -0.64
CA VAL A 57 -17.80 10.94 0.44
C VAL A 57 -17.19 10.22 1.66
N VAL A 58 -17.77 9.09 2.07
CA VAL A 58 -17.22 8.30 3.19
C VAL A 58 -15.83 7.77 2.85
N ALA A 59 -15.59 7.29 1.62
CA ALA A 59 -14.29 6.82 1.17
C ALA A 59 -13.23 7.94 1.22
N LEU A 60 -13.57 9.15 0.75
CA LEU A 60 -12.71 10.32 0.78
C LEU A 60 -12.36 10.75 2.21
N ILE A 61 -13.35 10.82 3.10
CA ILE A 61 -13.13 11.18 4.50
C ILE A 61 -12.20 10.16 5.18
N SER A 62 -12.35 8.88 4.85
CA SER A 62 -11.50 7.81 5.40
C SER A 62 -10.04 7.85 4.91
N LEU A 63 -9.72 8.62 3.86
CA LEU A 63 -8.35 8.75 3.33
C LEU A 63 -7.45 9.63 4.22
N PHE A 64 -8.02 10.64 4.89
CA PHE A 64 -7.30 11.52 5.81
C PHE A 64 -6.61 10.76 6.97
N PRO A 65 -7.31 9.94 7.76
CA PRO A 65 -6.67 9.17 8.83
C PRO A 65 -5.68 8.12 8.28
N TYR A 66 -5.91 7.59 7.07
CA TYR A 66 -4.98 6.65 6.44
C TYR A 66 -3.62 7.29 6.14
N MET A 67 -3.60 8.49 5.56
CA MET A 67 -2.35 9.23 5.33
C MET A 67 -1.65 9.58 6.65
N TYR A 68 -2.40 9.99 7.67
CA TYR A 68 -1.85 10.34 8.97
C TYR A 68 -1.20 9.14 9.67
N PHE A 69 -1.90 8.01 9.70
CA PHE A 69 -1.43 6.80 10.38
C PHE A 69 -0.26 6.15 9.64
N ARG A 70 -0.30 6.14 8.30
CA ARG A 70 0.81 5.65 7.47
C ARG A 70 2.09 6.44 7.70
N SER A 71 2.01 7.78 7.76
CA SER A 71 3.17 8.63 8.06
C SER A 71 3.76 8.35 9.45
N HIS A 72 2.93 8.00 10.44
CA HIS A 72 3.40 7.61 11.76
C HIS A 72 4.15 6.27 11.76
N SER A 73 3.62 5.27 11.04
CA SER A 73 4.26 3.95 10.92
C SER A 73 5.59 4.02 10.16
N ASP A 74 5.66 4.79 9.08
CA ASP A 74 6.89 4.93 8.29
C ASP A 74 8.01 5.60 9.11
N LYS A 75 7.66 6.53 10.02
CA LYS A 75 8.63 7.12 10.96
C LYS A 75 9.18 6.09 11.93
N ALA A 76 8.34 5.20 12.47
CA ALA A 76 8.78 4.15 13.38
C ALA A 76 9.73 3.16 12.70
N ILE A 77 9.43 2.79 11.45
CA ILE A 77 10.29 1.92 10.64
C ILE A 77 11.62 2.61 10.32
N GLY A 78 11.59 3.89 9.92
CA GLY A 78 12.80 4.65 9.61
C GLY A 78 13.76 4.81 10.80
N VAL A 79 13.23 4.94 12.02
CA VAL A 79 14.07 4.94 13.24
C VAL A 79 14.77 3.60 13.42
N MET A 80 14.07 2.50 13.17
CA MET A 80 14.63 1.15 13.30
C MET A 80 15.71 0.88 12.25
N GLU A 81 15.50 1.33 11.00
CA GLU A 81 16.50 1.27 9.93
C GLU A 81 17.74 2.11 10.27
N GLY A 82 17.56 3.30 10.84
CA GLY A 82 18.67 4.15 11.29
C GLY A 82 19.52 3.51 12.40
N LEU A 83 18.86 2.87 13.37
CA LEU A 83 19.52 2.10 14.44
C LEU A 83 20.33 0.92 13.87
N VAL A 84 19.73 0.13 12.97
CA VAL A 84 20.42 -1.00 12.31
C VAL A 84 21.60 -0.52 11.48
N ALA A 85 21.47 0.59 10.74
CA ALA A 85 22.55 1.16 9.96
C ALA A 85 23.73 1.60 10.84
N SER A 86 23.44 2.30 11.94
CA SER A 86 24.49 2.73 12.88
C SER A 86 25.15 1.56 13.62
N ALA A 87 24.41 0.49 13.92
CA ALA A 87 24.96 -0.73 14.50
C ALA A 87 25.87 -1.48 13.53
N LYS A 88 25.50 -1.58 12.24
CA LYS A 88 26.34 -2.19 11.20
C LYS A 88 27.67 -1.45 11.03
N LEU A 89 27.62 -0.12 10.96
CA LEU A 89 28.84 0.72 10.86
C LEU A 89 29.73 0.62 12.11
N GLY A 90 29.13 0.40 13.29
CA GLY A 90 29.86 0.13 14.52
C GLY A 90 30.53 -1.25 14.54
N VAL A 91 29.86 -2.27 13.99
CA VAL A 91 30.40 -3.64 13.84
C VAL A 91 31.55 -3.68 12.85
N GLU A 92 31.44 -3.02 11.69
CA GLU A 92 32.55 -2.92 10.72
C GLU A 92 33.79 -2.21 11.28
N ARG A 93 33.61 -1.27 12.22
CA ARG A 93 34.74 -0.55 12.85
C ARG A 93 35.46 -1.35 13.93
N HIS A 94 34.86 -2.40 14.49
CA HIS A 94 35.46 -3.17 15.60
C HIS A 94 35.72 -4.63 15.25
N GLY A 95 34.92 -5.22 14.36
CA GLY A 95 35.23 -6.47 13.68
C GLY A 95 35.94 -6.15 12.38
N GLY A 96 37.27 -6.00 12.44
CA GLY A 96 38.08 -6.11 11.23
C GLY A 96 37.73 -7.44 10.58
N ASP A 97 37.14 -7.39 9.39
CA ASP A 97 36.78 -8.55 8.60
C ASP A 97 37.99 -9.51 8.55
N PRO A 98 37.91 -10.70 9.19
CA PRO A 98 39.03 -11.65 9.18
C PRO A 98 39.42 -12.04 7.75
N ASP A 99 38.46 -11.97 6.81
CA ASP A 99 38.66 -12.31 5.41
C ASP A 99 39.50 -11.26 4.66
N SER A 100 39.34 -9.97 4.97
CA SER A 100 40.16 -8.89 4.40
C SER A 100 41.66 -9.03 4.70
N SER A 101 41.99 -9.51 5.91
CA SER A 101 43.37 -9.74 6.34
C SER A 101 43.97 -10.95 5.64
N LEU A 102 43.16 -11.99 5.43
CA LEU A 102 43.56 -13.20 4.69
C LEU A 102 43.73 -12.92 3.19
N ARG A 103 42.87 -12.10 2.57
CA ARG A 103 43.02 -11.65 1.17
C ARG A 103 44.25 -10.76 0.98
N THR A 104 44.53 -9.89 1.94
CA THR A 104 45.73 -9.04 1.88
C THR A 104 46.99 -9.86 2.06
N ALA A 105 46.98 -10.86 2.96
CA ALA A 105 48.09 -11.80 3.14
C ALA A 105 48.30 -12.68 1.89
N SER A 106 47.24 -13.21 1.28
CA SER A 106 47.36 -14.03 0.06
C SER A 106 47.90 -13.23 -1.12
N VAL A 107 47.50 -11.96 -1.29
CA VAL A 107 48.04 -11.08 -2.35
C VAL A 107 49.54 -10.83 -2.16
N ARG A 108 50.00 -10.57 -0.93
CA ARG A 108 51.43 -10.36 -0.64
C ARG A 108 52.27 -11.61 -0.86
N LEU A 109 51.77 -12.78 -0.48
CA LEU A 109 52.45 -14.06 -0.72
C LEU A 109 52.56 -14.38 -2.22
N GLN A 110 51.58 -13.94 -3.01
CA GLN A 110 51.57 -14.11 -4.45
C GLN A 110 52.55 -13.15 -5.15
N GLU A 111 52.65 -11.90 -4.68
CA GLU A 111 53.70 -10.95 -5.12
C GLU A 111 55.11 -11.42 -4.74
N GLU A 112 55.28 -11.99 -3.55
CA GLU A 112 56.57 -12.49 -3.08
C GLU A 112 57.02 -13.73 -3.87
N ASN A 113 56.11 -14.66 -4.16
CA ASN A 113 56.41 -15.80 -5.05
C ASN A 113 56.76 -15.34 -6.47
N GLN A 114 56.04 -14.36 -7.03
CA GLN A 114 56.32 -13.84 -8.38
C GLN A 114 57.68 -13.13 -8.46
N TYR A 115 58.12 -12.48 -7.37
CA TYR A 115 59.45 -11.87 -7.29
C TYR A 115 60.57 -12.93 -7.25
N GLN A 116 60.37 -14.05 -6.56
CA GLN A 116 61.37 -15.12 -6.49
C GLN A 116 61.51 -15.85 -7.84
N GLU A 117 60.41 -16.08 -8.56
CA GLU A 117 60.46 -16.70 -9.91
C GLU A 117 61.16 -15.80 -10.94
N SER A 118 61.11 -14.47 -10.79
CA SER A 118 61.78 -13.52 -11.68
C SER A 118 63.30 -13.47 -11.50
N LYS A 119 63.84 -13.98 -10.39
CA LYS A 119 65.26 -13.89 -10.03
C LYS A 119 66.01 -15.21 -10.18
N SER A 120 65.28 -16.30 -10.44
CA SER A 120 65.82 -17.62 -10.81
C SER A 120 65.91 -17.78 -12.32
#